data_AF-A0A661BBL1-F1
#
_entry.id   AF-A0A661BBL1-F1
#
_cell.length_a   1.000
_cell.length_b   1.000
_cell.length_c   1.000
_cell.angle_alpha   90.00
_cell.angle_beta   90.00
_cell.angle_gamma   90.00
#
_symmetry.space_group_name_H-M   'P 1'
#
loop_
_entity.id
_entity.type
_entity.pdbx_description
1 polymer ?
#
loop_
_entity_poly.entity_id
_entity_poly.type
_entity_poly.pdbx_seq_one_letter_code
_entity_poly.pdbx_strand_id
1 'polypeptide(L)' 'MKGEFICPSCGYIGKPKTVVRGSFLMEVVLWLFFLIPGLIYSMWRLAGKEKVCPSCGQKGMIPLDSPRGQKLQKELLGE' A
#
# COMPACT_ATOMS: atom_id res chain seq x y z
N MET A 1 12.03 -17.97 -2.78
CA MET A 1 10.88 -17.67 -3.67
C MET A 1 10.25 -16.39 -3.15
N LYS A 2 10.40 -15.26 -3.85
CA LYS A 2 10.08 -13.92 -3.29
C LYS A 2 8.66 -13.53 -3.72
N GLY A 3 7.75 -13.37 -2.75
CA GLY A 3 6.34 -13.06 -2.98
C GLY A 3 6.10 -11.92 -3.97
N GLU A 4 5.78 -12.31 -5.21
CA GLU A 4 5.31 -11.43 -6.25
C GLU A 4 3.79 -11.29 -6.12
N PHE A 5 3.29 -10.06 -6.28
CA PHE A 5 1.88 -9.75 -6.23
C PHE A 5 1.43 -9.28 -7.60
N ILE A 6 0.23 -9.68 -8.01
CA ILE A 6 -0.39 -9.22 -9.24
C ILE A 6 -1.50 -8.22 -8.91
N CYS A 7 -1.55 -7.12 -9.65
CA CYS A 7 -2.66 -6.19 -9.60
C CYS A 7 -3.78 -6.69 -10.52
N PRO A 8 -5.02 -6.88 -10.01
CA PRO A 8 -6.13 -7.38 -10.83
C PRO A 8 -6.72 -6.34 -11.79
N SER A 9 -6.22 -5.10 -11.75
CA SER A 9 -6.78 -3.97 -12.51
C SER A 9 -5.89 -3.53 -13.66
N CYS A 10 -4.56 -3.49 -13.43
CA CYS A 10 -3.60 -3.14 -14.47
C CYS A 10 -2.66 -4.28 -14.85
N GLY A 11 -2.77 -5.45 -14.21
CA GLY A 11 -1.91 -6.60 -14.48
C GLY A 11 -0.46 -6.46 -14.00
N TYR A 12 -0.10 -5.39 -13.29
CA TYR A 12 1.26 -5.19 -12.79
C TYR A 12 1.68 -6.31 -11.83
N ILE A 13 2.80 -6.97 -12.14
CA ILE A 13 3.41 -8.02 -11.33
C ILE A 13 4.62 -7.44 -10.58
N GLY A 14 4.57 -7.48 -9.25
CA GLY A 14 5.69 -7.04 -8.43
C GLY A 14 5.30 -6.84 -6.97
N LYS A 15 6.16 -6.15 -6.21
CA LYS A 15 5.87 -5.85 -4.81
C LYS A 15 4.94 -4.63 -4.70
N PRO A 16 3.91 -4.67 -3.84
CA PRO A 16 3.08 -3.49 -3.59
C PRO A 16 3.94 -2.36 -3.03
N LYS A 17 3.68 -1.14 -3.49
CA LYS A 17 4.31 0.06 -2.97
C LYS A 17 3.56 0.49 -1.72
N THR A 18 4.27 0.59 -0.62
CA THR A 18 3.72 1.19 0.61
C THR A 18 3.70 2.70 0.40
N VAL A 19 2.51 3.28 0.30
CA VAL A 19 2.34 4.74 0.28
C VAL A 19 1.92 5.20 1.66
N VAL A 20 2.64 6.19 2.19
CA VAL A 20 2.29 6.88 3.42
C VAL A 20 1.61 8.19 3.03
N ARG A 21 0.31 8.33 3.31
CA ARG A 21 -0.37 9.63 3.25
C ARG A 21 -0.10 10.35 4.57
N GLY A 22 0.86 11.29 4.58
CA GLY A 22 1.08 12.15 5.74
C GLY A 22 2.31 13.04 5.65
N SER A 23 2.08 14.36 5.63
CA SER A 23 3.11 15.40 5.65
C SER A 23 3.75 15.48 7.02
N PHE A 24 5.02 15.06 7.11
CA PHE A 24 5.88 15.11 8.30
C PHE A 24 5.94 16.50 8.97
N LEU A 25 5.73 17.57 8.19
CA LEU A 25 5.88 18.95 8.62
C LEU A 25 4.80 19.42 9.61
N MET A 26 3.56 18.91 9.50
CA MET A 26 2.47 19.32 10.40
C MET A 26 2.60 18.70 11.80
N GLU A 27 3.21 17.52 11.91
CA GLU A 27 3.43 16.85 13.19
C GLU A 27 4.45 17.56 14.08
N VAL A 28 5.52 18.10 13.47
CA VAL A 28 6.55 18.85 14.21
C VAL A 28 5.97 20.14 14.80
N VAL A 29 5.08 20.82 14.06
CA VAL A 29 4.41 22.04 14.53
C VAL A 29 3.42 21.74 15.68
N LEU A 30 2.68 20.63 15.60
CA LEU A 30 1.70 20.26 16.63
C LEU A 30 2.36 19.81 17.95
N TRP A 31 3.50 19.13 17.88
CA TRP A 31 4.28 18.70 19.05
C TRP A 31 4.86 19.85 19.87
N LEU A 32 5.13 21.00 19.25
CA LEU A 32 5.70 22.17 19.92
C LEU A 32 4.69 22.96 20.76
N PHE A 33 3.37 22.77 20.56
CA PHE A 33 2.33 23.54 21.26
C PHE A 33 1.37 22.73 22.13
N PHE A 34 1.10 21.44 21.85
CA PHE A 34 0.11 20.67 22.60
C PHE A 34 0.43 19.15 22.56
N LEU A 35 1.04 18.63 23.63
CA LEU A 35 1.61 17.28 23.73
C LEU A 35 0.59 16.13 23.52
N ILE A 36 -0.66 16.34 23.94
CA ILE A 36 -1.72 15.30 23.95
C ILE A 36 -2.32 15.01 22.55
N PRO A 37 -2.74 16.00 21.74
CA PRO A 37 -3.23 15.71 20.38
C PRO A 37 -2.15 15.12 19.46
N GLY A 38 -0.86 15.39 19.72
CA GLY A 38 0.26 14.81 18.96
C GLY A 38 0.36 13.28 19.06
N LEU A 39 0.01 12.70 20.21
CA LEU A 39 0.04 11.24 20.45
C LEU A 39 -1.09 10.51 19.71
N ILE A 40 -2.31 11.06 19.76
CA ILE A 40 -3.47 10.50 19.05
C ILE A 40 -3.25 10.54 17.53
N TYR A 41 -2.64 11.61 17.02
CA TYR A 41 -2.33 11.75 15.60
C TYR A 41 -1.25 10.75 15.14
N SER A 42 -0.24 10.49 15.98
CA SER A 42 0.82 9.51 15.68
C SER A 42 0.26 8.08 15.56
N MET A 43 -0.67 7.71 16.45
CA MET A 43 -1.39 6.42 16.39
C MET A 43 -2.25 6.30 15.13
N TRP A 44 -2.97 7.35 14.74
CA TRP A 44 -3.76 7.36 13.50
C TRP A 44 -2.88 7.35 12.24
N ARG A 45 -1.71 8.00 12.28
CA ARG A 45 -0.75 8.01 11.17
C ARG A 45 -0.13 6.65 10.88
N LEU A 46 0.20 5.90 11.93
CA LEU A 46 0.72 4.53 11.79
C LEU A 46 -0.30 3.59 11.13
N ALA A 47 -1.60 3.85 11.30
CA ALA A 47 -2.68 3.09 10.70
C ALA A 47 -2.90 3.40 9.20
N GLY A 48 -2.38 4.51 8.67
CA GLY A 48 -2.55 4.93 7.27
C GLY A 48 -1.58 4.30 6.25
N LYS A 49 -0.85 3.24 6.64
CA LYS A 49 0.08 2.53 5.73
C LYS A 49 -0.72 1.66 4.77
N GLU A 50 -1.03 2.19 3.61
CA GLU A 50 -1.79 1.45 2.60
C GLU A 50 -0.85 0.84 1.56
N LYS A 51 -1.01 -0.47 1.34
CA LYS A 51 -0.31 -1.20 0.28
C LYS A 51 -1.09 -1.00 -1.02
N VAL A 52 -0.51 -0.27 -1.95
CA VAL A 52 -1.12 0.01 -3.26
C VAL A 52 -0.24 -0.50 -4.40
N CYS A 53 -0.84 -0.69 -5.56
CA CYS A 53 -0.10 -0.98 -6.78
C CYS A 53 0.79 0.22 -7.16
N PRO A 54 2.09 0.03 -7.44
CA PRO A 54 2.97 1.11 -7.89
C PRO A 54 2.60 1.68 -9.27
N SER A 55 1.93 0.88 -10.11
CA SER A 55 1.57 1.27 -11.48
C SER A 55 0.26 2.05 -11.53
N CYS A 56 -0.82 1.53 -10.94
CA CYS A 56 -2.16 2.15 -11.00
C CYS A 56 -2.67 2.73 -9.67
N GLY A 57 -1.98 2.52 -8.55
CA GLY A 57 -2.43 2.97 -7.24
C GLY A 57 -3.59 2.18 -6.62
N GLN A 58 -4.05 1.09 -7.26
CA GLN A 58 -5.15 0.30 -6.73
C GLN A 58 -4.74 -0.49 -5.47
N LYS A 59 -5.65 -0.54 -4.48
CA LYS A 59 -5.53 -1.36 -3.27
C LYS A 59 -5.91 -2.81 -3.57
N GLY A 60 -5.36 -3.74 -2.80
CA GLY A 60 -5.72 -5.16 -2.91
C GLY A 60 -4.97 -5.93 -4.01
N MET A 61 -3.65 -5.74 -4.10
CA MET A 61 -2.82 -6.64 -4.91
C MET A 61 -2.89 -8.07 -4.33
N ILE A 62 -3.00 -9.06 -5.21
CA ILE A 62 -3.18 -10.46 -4.84
C ILE A 62 -1.83 -11.18 -4.97
N PRO A 63 -1.42 -12.01 -3.99
CA PRO A 63 -0.20 -12.78 -4.11
C PRO A 63 -0.32 -13.83 -5.23
N LEU A 64 0.71 -13.94 -6.06
CA LEU A 64 0.80 -14.97 -7.11
C LEU A 64 0.87 -16.39 -6.55
N ASP A 65 1.21 -16.55 -5.27
CA ASP A 65 1.16 -17.81 -4.55
C ASP A 65 -0.27 -18.37 -4.40
N SER A 66 -1.29 -17.51 -4.51
CA SER A 66 -2.69 -17.93 -4.43
C SER A 66 -3.21 -18.44 -5.77
N PRO A 67 -4.15 -19.42 -5.79
CA PRO A 67 -4.73 -19.93 -7.04
C PRO A 67 -5.43 -18.84 -7.87
N ARG A 68 -5.95 -17.79 -7.21
CA ARG A 68 -6.52 -16.61 -7.88
C ARG A 68 -5.46 -15.79 -8.61
N GLY A 69 -4.29 -15.59 -8.01
CA GLY A 69 -3.18 -14.86 -8.63
C GLY A 69 -2.66 -15.57 -9.88
N GLN A 70 -2.50 -16.88 -9.83
CA GLN A 70 -2.08 -17.69 -10.98
C GLN A 70 -3.09 -17.64 -12.13
N LYS A 71 -4.40 -17.63 -11.83
CA LYS A 71 -5.45 -17.51 -12.85
C LYS A 71 -5.37 -16.16 -13.56
N LEU A 72 -5.29 -15.06 -12.80
CA LEU A 72 -5.11 -13.70 -13.32
C LEU A 72 -3.85 -13.55 -14.18
N GLN A 73 -2.74 -14.14 -13.74
CA GLN A 73 -1.50 -14.13 -14.51
C GLN A 73 -1.69 -14.81 -15.88
N LYS A 74 -2.35 -15.97 -15.92
CA LYS A 74 -2.62 -16.67 -17.18
C LYS A 74 -3.58 -15.92 -18.09
N GLU A 75 -4.60 -15.27 -17.52
CA GLU A 75 -5.54 -14.43 -18.28
C GLU A 75 -4.80 -13.26 -18.96
N LEU A 76 -3.92 -12.58 -18.23
CA LEU A 76 -3.22 -11.39 -18.72
C LEU A 76 -1.97 -11.67 -19.59
N LEU A 77 -1.31 -12.82 -19.44
CA LEU A 77 -0.21 -13.24 -20.33
C LEU A 77 -0.70 -14.01 -21.57
N GLY A 78 -1.96 -14.43 -21.57
CA GLY A 78 -2.56 -15.24 -22.64
C GLY A 78 -3.26 -14.45 -23.73
N GLU A 79 -3.39 -13.12 -23.57
CA GLU A 79 -3.81 -12.15 -24.60
C GLU A 79 -2.60 -11.46 -25.21
#